data_AF-M1PZ08-F1
#
_entry.id   AF-M1PZ08-F1
#
_cell.length_a   1.000
_cell.length_b   1.000
_cell.length_c   1.000
_cell.angle_alpha   90.00
_cell.angle_beta   90.00
_cell.angle_gamma   90.00
#
_symmetry.space_group_name_H-M   'P 1'
#
loop_
_entity.id
_entity.type
_entity.pdbx_description
1 polymer ?
#
loop_
_entity_poly.entity_id
_entity_poly.type
_entity_poly.pdbx_seq_one_letter_code
_entity_poly.pdbx_strand_id
1 'polypeptide(L)'
;DKLFPAKQAAQLKAAVGKSMWQAVHIPTTVSRTCDGGTTSRWSAMQIGMSFIGAYKMCAGEAAVADLAFAAKHAGVIQMADILPARRARGPNEPGGIKFGHFCDMVQSDRKYPNGPIRASLEIVAAGTMLFDQIWLGSYMSGGVGFTQYATAAYTDNILDDYTSYGVDYIKKKHGGIGKAKATQEIINDIATEVNLYGMEQYEEYPTALEAHFGGSQRASVLAAASGITVALATANSNAGLNGWYLSMLMHKEGWSRLGFFGY
;
A
#
# COMPACT_ATOMS: atom_id res chain seq x y z
N ASP A 1 -23.55 -3.11 -0.65
CA ASP A 1 -24.27 -4.41 -0.71
C ASP A 1 -23.84 -5.29 -1.88
N LYS A 2 -23.81 -4.84 -3.14
CA LYS A 2 -23.35 -5.68 -4.27
C LYS A 2 -21.84 -6.00 -4.28
N LEU A 3 -21.01 -5.02 -3.88
CA LEU A 3 -19.54 -5.11 -4.06
C LEU A 3 -18.78 -5.72 -2.87
N PHE A 4 -19.41 -5.77 -1.69
CA PHE A 4 -18.78 -6.16 -0.43
C PHE A 4 -19.60 -7.24 0.26
N PRO A 5 -18.94 -8.23 0.92
CA PRO A 5 -19.59 -9.17 1.81
C PRO A 5 -20.42 -8.46 2.89
N ALA A 6 -21.49 -9.09 3.36
CA ALA A 6 -22.49 -8.47 4.24
C ALA A 6 -21.88 -7.77 5.47
N LYS A 7 -20.90 -8.40 6.13
CA LYS A 7 -20.22 -7.83 7.31
C LYS A 7 -19.44 -6.55 6.96
N GLN A 8 -18.63 -6.58 5.91
CA GLN A 8 -17.87 -5.41 5.45
C GLN A 8 -18.81 -4.31 4.96
N ALA A 9 -19.86 -4.66 4.21
CA ALA A 9 -20.87 -3.72 3.75
C ALA A 9 -21.58 -3.00 4.91
N ALA A 10 -21.89 -3.71 5.99
CA ALA A 10 -22.47 -3.11 7.19
C ALA A 10 -21.52 -2.11 7.86
N GLN A 11 -20.23 -2.46 7.99
CA GLN A 11 -19.21 -1.57 8.55
C GLN A 11 -19.05 -0.30 7.70
N LEU A 12 -18.94 -0.44 6.37
CA LEU A 12 -18.81 0.68 5.45
C LEU A 12 -20.05 1.59 5.46
N LYS A 13 -21.26 1.01 5.47
CA LYS A 13 -22.50 1.79 5.58
C LYS A 13 -22.59 2.55 6.89
N ALA A 14 -22.16 1.95 8.00
CA ALA A 14 -22.10 2.65 9.29
C ALA A 14 -21.11 3.82 9.25
N ALA A 15 -19.94 3.64 8.62
CA ALA A 15 -18.94 4.69 8.50
C ALA A 15 -19.36 5.83 7.56
N VAL A 16 -20.00 5.52 6.43
CA VAL A 16 -20.51 6.53 5.48
C VAL A 16 -21.74 7.24 6.02
N GLY A 17 -22.56 6.54 6.82
CA GLY A 17 -23.78 7.08 7.40
C GLY A 17 -24.80 7.47 6.33
N LYS A 18 -25.35 8.68 6.47
CA LYS A 18 -26.34 9.25 5.52
C LYS A 18 -25.69 10.11 4.42
N SER A 19 -24.36 10.19 4.40
CA SER A 19 -23.62 11.01 3.44
C SER A 19 -23.66 10.40 2.05
N MET A 20 -23.59 11.26 1.03
CA MET A 20 -23.48 10.85 -0.37
C MET A 20 -22.11 11.26 -0.91
N TRP A 21 -21.46 10.36 -1.64
CA TRP A 21 -20.15 10.60 -2.23
C TRP A 21 -20.17 10.30 -3.73
N GLN A 22 -19.41 11.07 -4.50
CA GLN A 22 -19.22 10.88 -5.94
C GLN A 22 -17.79 10.41 -6.20
N ALA A 23 -17.62 9.25 -6.82
CA ALA A 23 -16.32 8.77 -7.29
C ALA A 23 -16.14 9.17 -8.76
N VAL A 24 -15.41 10.26 -9.00
CA VAL A 24 -15.22 10.83 -10.35
C VAL A 24 -13.91 10.35 -10.95
N HIS A 25 -13.98 9.75 -12.13
CA HIS A 25 -12.82 9.33 -12.92
C HIS A 25 -12.74 10.20 -14.18
N ILE A 26 -11.65 10.96 -14.32
CA ILE A 26 -11.39 11.79 -15.52
C ILE A 26 -10.82 10.92 -16.65
N PRO A 27 -10.85 11.37 -17.92
CA PRO A 27 -10.31 10.59 -19.02
C PRO A 27 -8.81 10.29 -18.83
N THR A 28 -8.41 9.04 -19.05
CA THR A 28 -7.00 8.62 -18.93
C THR A 28 -6.07 9.46 -19.80
N THR A 29 -6.49 9.84 -21.01
CA THR A 29 -5.71 10.72 -21.90
C THR A 29 -5.41 12.06 -21.25
N VAL A 30 -6.37 12.67 -20.52
CA VAL A 30 -6.14 13.91 -19.78
C VAL A 30 -5.11 13.70 -18.69
N SER A 31 -5.24 12.62 -17.91
CA SER A 31 -4.27 12.32 -16.85
C SER A 31 -2.87 12.06 -17.39
N ARG A 32 -2.73 11.49 -18.60
CA ARG A 32 -1.44 11.24 -19.26
C ARG A 32 -0.83 12.50 -19.89
N THR A 33 -1.67 13.41 -20.39
CA THR A 33 -1.23 14.68 -20.99
C THR A 33 -0.93 15.74 -19.94
N CYS A 34 -1.60 15.68 -18.80
CA CYS A 34 -1.46 16.63 -17.69
C CYS A 34 -0.81 15.95 -16.48
N ASP A 35 -1.37 16.16 -15.29
CA ASP A 35 -0.86 15.68 -14.00
C ASP A 35 -2.00 15.23 -13.07
N GLY A 36 -1.65 14.68 -11.90
CA GLY A 36 -2.62 14.30 -10.87
C GLY A 36 -3.45 15.50 -10.37
N GLY A 37 -2.84 16.68 -10.29
CA GLY A 37 -3.47 17.92 -9.86
C GLY A 37 -4.67 18.33 -10.72
N THR A 38 -4.70 17.90 -11.98
CA THR A 38 -5.79 18.17 -12.91
C THR A 38 -7.09 17.47 -12.50
N THR A 39 -7.02 16.32 -11.83
CA THR A 39 -8.17 15.46 -11.51
C THR A 39 -9.29 16.17 -10.77
N SER A 40 -8.99 16.79 -9.62
CA SER A 40 -9.99 17.46 -8.78
C SER A 40 -10.54 18.73 -9.45
N ARG A 41 -9.68 19.45 -10.17
CA ARG A 41 -10.07 20.66 -10.90
C ARG A 41 -11.04 20.32 -12.02
N TRP A 42 -10.68 19.36 -12.87
CA TRP A 42 -11.54 18.88 -13.95
C TRP A 42 -12.88 18.37 -13.41
N SER A 43 -12.84 17.52 -12.38
CA SER A 43 -14.04 17.02 -11.70
C SER A 43 -14.97 18.16 -11.28
N ALA A 44 -14.45 19.15 -10.55
CA ALA A 44 -15.24 20.27 -10.06
C ALA A 44 -15.84 21.13 -11.18
N MET A 45 -15.12 21.33 -12.30
CA MET A 45 -15.67 22.09 -13.44
C MET A 45 -16.91 21.39 -14.00
N GLN A 46 -16.82 20.08 -14.21
CA GLN A 46 -17.94 19.31 -14.75
C GLN A 46 -19.09 19.14 -13.76
N ILE A 47 -18.80 19.02 -12.46
CA ILE A 47 -19.83 19.03 -11.41
C ILE A 47 -20.58 20.36 -11.43
N GLY A 48 -19.87 21.49 -11.45
CA GLY A 48 -20.48 22.82 -11.48
C GLY A 48 -21.41 23.01 -12.68
N MET A 49 -20.94 22.67 -13.89
CA MET A 49 -21.75 22.77 -15.11
C MET A 49 -22.96 21.83 -15.08
N SER A 50 -22.80 20.62 -14.53
CA SER A 50 -23.90 19.66 -14.39
C SER A 50 -24.95 20.16 -13.41
N PHE A 51 -24.55 20.78 -12.30
CA PHE A 51 -25.48 21.39 -11.35
C PHE A 51 -26.27 22.54 -11.98
N ILE A 52 -25.60 23.43 -12.72
CA ILE A 52 -26.26 24.53 -13.43
C ILE A 52 -27.34 23.98 -14.37
N GLY A 53 -26.99 22.99 -15.19
CA GLY A 53 -27.92 22.38 -16.13
C GLY A 53 -29.06 21.61 -15.46
N ALA A 54 -28.76 20.78 -14.46
CA ALA A 54 -29.74 19.91 -13.81
C ALA A 54 -30.73 20.67 -12.91
N TYR A 55 -30.28 21.73 -12.24
CA TYR A 55 -31.08 22.50 -11.28
C TYR A 55 -31.57 23.84 -11.83
N LYS A 56 -31.34 24.13 -13.12
CA LYS A 56 -31.78 25.36 -13.79
C LYS A 56 -31.29 26.63 -13.07
N MET A 57 -30.07 26.59 -12.55
CA MET A 57 -29.43 27.75 -11.93
C MET A 57 -29.03 28.78 -12.97
N CYS A 58 -28.81 30.03 -12.56
CA CYS A 58 -28.21 31.02 -13.44
C CYS A 58 -26.74 30.66 -13.71
N ALA A 59 -26.32 30.69 -14.97
CA ALA A 59 -24.96 30.34 -15.38
C ALA A 59 -23.95 31.44 -15.00
N GLY A 60 -23.52 31.43 -13.74
CA GLY A 60 -22.55 32.37 -13.18
C GLY A 60 -23.05 33.26 -12.03
N GLU A 61 -24.10 32.84 -11.33
CA GLU A 61 -24.53 33.54 -10.10
C GLU A 61 -23.66 33.20 -8.88
N ALA A 62 -23.79 33.98 -7.80
CA ALA A 62 -22.96 33.84 -6.60
C ALA A 62 -22.98 32.43 -5.99
N ALA A 63 -24.13 31.74 -6.01
CA ALA A 63 -24.26 30.37 -5.50
C ALA A 63 -23.38 29.34 -6.25
N VAL A 64 -22.95 29.63 -7.49
CA VAL A 64 -22.01 28.77 -8.23
C VAL A 64 -20.62 28.78 -7.57
N ALA A 65 -20.24 29.86 -6.89
CA ALA A 65 -18.97 29.91 -6.16
C ALA A 65 -18.96 28.94 -4.96
N ASP A 66 -20.09 28.77 -4.28
CA ASP A 66 -20.23 27.80 -3.17
C ASP A 66 -20.08 26.37 -3.68
N LEU A 67 -20.67 26.05 -4.84
CA LEU A 67 -20.49 24.75 -5.49
C LEU A 67 -19.02 24.51 -5.87
N ALA A 68 -18.33 25.53 -6.39
CA ALA A 68 -16.92 25.44 -6.74
C ALA A 68 -16.04 25.22 -5.49
N PHE A 69 -16.30 25.93 -4.40
CA PHE A 69 -15.57 25.76 -3.14
C PHE A 69 -15.79 24.38 -2.54
N ALA A 70 -17.05 23.91 -2.51
CA ALA A 70 -17.40 22.57 -2.06
C ALA A 70 -16.70 21.48 -2.88
N ALA A 71 -16.78 21.56 -4.21
CA ALA A 71 -16.22 20.54 -5.09
C ALA A 71 -14.67 20.54 -5.17
N LYS A 72 -14.01 21.66 -4.86
CA LYS A 72 -12.55 21.80 -4.96
C LYS A 72 -11.81 21.74 -3.63
N HIS A 73 -12.49 21.99 -2.50
CA HIS A 73 -11.84 22.11 -1.20
C HIS A 73 -12.65 21.44 -0.09
N ALA A 74 -13.87 21.93 0.21
CA ALA A 74 -14.57 21.52 1.44
C ALA A 74 -15.11 20.08 1.41
N GLY A 75 -15.44 19.55 0.22
CA GLY A 75 -16.04 18.23 0.04
C GLY A 75 -15.22 17.28 -0.82
N VAL A 76 -13.96 17.61 -1.13
CA VAL A 76 -13.10 16.77 -1.97
C VAL A 76 -12.20 15.89 -1.11
N ILE A 77 -12.11 14.61 -1.46
CA ILE A 77 -11.07 13.71 -0.96
C ILE A 77 -10.13 13.42 -2.12
N GLN A 78 -8.89 13.89 -2.00
CA GLN A 78 -7.83 13.61 -2.97
C GLN A 78 -7.16 12.27 -2.67
N MET A 79 -6.58 11.64 -3.70
CA MET A 79 -5.87 10.36 -3.52
C MET A 79 -4.53 10.57 -2.79
N ALA A 80 -3.91 11.73 -3.00
CA ALA A 80 -2.62 12.09 -2.44
C ALA A 80 -2.54 13.59 -2.15
N ASP A 81 -1.82 13.94 -1.08
CA ASP A 81 -1.51 15.32 -0.72
C ASP A 81 -0.36 15.90 -1.57
N ILE A 82 -0.23 17.23 -1.61
CA ILE A 82 0.86 17.92 -2.30
C ILE A 82 2.22 17.62 -1.65
N LEU A 83 3.29 17.57 -2.44
CA LEU A 83 4.64 17.29 -1.94
C LEU A 83 5.50 18.54 -1.66
N PRO A 84 6.42 18.48 -0.67
CA PRO A 84 7.36 19.55 -0.39
C PRO A 84 8.27 19.91 -1.56
N ALA A 85 8.77 21.14 -1.56
CA ALA A 85 9.49 21.77 -2.68
C ALA A 85 10.62 20.93 -3.30
N ARG A 86 11.44 20.23 -2.50
CA ARG A 86 12.55 19.39 -2.98
C ARG A 86 12.08 18.30 -3.97
N ARG A 87 10.84 17.86 -3.84
CA ARG A 87 10.18 16.87 -4.69
C ARG A 87 8.78 17.36 -5.08
N ALA A 88 8.68 18.66 -5.43
CA ALA A 88 7.43 19.35 -5.67
C ALA A 88 6.59 18.66 -6.74
N ARG A 89 5.42 18.16 -6.34
CA ARG A 89 4.39 17.49 -7.15
C ARG A 89 3.04 17.96 -6.61
N GLY A 90 2.07 18.16 -7.49
CA GLY A 90 0.69 18.45 -7.11
C GLY A 90 0.05 17.28 -6.35
N PRO A 91 -1.23 17.44 -5.93
CA PRO A 91 -1.96 16.34 -5.34
C PRO A 91 -2.22 15.22 -6.37
N ASN A 92 -2.68 14.06 -5.88
CA ASN A 92 -2.91 12.83 -6.66
C ASN A 92 -1.65 12.23 -7.35
N GLU A 93 -0.45 12.62 -6.93
CA GLU A 93 0.80 11.98 -7.38
C GLU A 93 1.26 10.89 -6.40
N PRO A 94 1.98 9.85 -6.86
CA PRO A 94 2.28 8.67 -6.04
C PRO A 94 2.92 8.98 -4.68
N GLY A 95 3.88 9.89 -4.62
CA GLY A 95 4.62 10.18 -3.40
C GLY A 95 3.79 10.80 -2.26
N GLY A 96 2.59 11.30 -2.54
CA GLY A 96 1.67 11.85 -1.53
C GLY A 96 0.60 10.86 -1.07
N ILE A 97 0.56 9.63 -1.64
CA ILE A 97 -0.40 8.60 -1.24
C ILE A 97 0.04 8.03 0.10
N LYS A 98 -0.84 8.09 1.10
CA LYS A 98 -0.62 7.45 2.40
C LYS A 98 -0.74 5.95 2.26
N PHE A 99 0.12 5.17 2.91
CA PHE A 99 0.09 3.70 2.80
C PHE A 99 -1.28 3.11 3.18
N GLY A 100 -1.94 3.63 4.22
CA GLY A 100 -3.29 3.18 4.58
C GLY A 100 -4.32 3.42 3.45
N HIS A 101 -4.29 4.60 2.81
CA HIS A 101 -5.15 4.87 1.65
C HIS A 101 -4.81 3.93 0.48
N PHE A 102 -3.52 3.69 0.25
CA PHE A 102 -3.07 2.79 -0.81
C PHE A 102 -3.58 1.36 -0.60
N CYS A 103 -3.50 0.85 0.64
CA CYS A 103 -4.06 -0.46 0.98
C CYS A 103 -5.55 -0.55 0.61
N ASP A 104 -6.34 0.49 0.92
CA ASP A 104 -7.77 0.54 0.62
C ASP A 104 -8.08 0.64 -0.89
N MET A 105 -7.13 1.08 -1.72
CA MET A 105 -7.28 1.06 -3.18
C MET A 105 -7.26 -0.38 -3.71
N VAL A 106 -6.50 -1.28 -3.08
CA VAL A 106 -6.39 -2.68 -3.48
C VAL A 106 -7.62 -3.45 -3.01
N GLN A 107 -8.31 -4.10 -3.96
CA GLN A 107 -9.64 -4.66 -3.71
C GLN A 107 -9.61 -6.14 -3.25
N SER A 108 -8.46 -6.63 -2.77
CA SER A 108 -8.28 -8.04 -2.41
C SER A 108 -9.17 -8.45 -1.22
N ASP A 109 -9.24 -7.62 -0.18
CA ASP A 109 -10.02 -7.90 1.04
C ASP A 109 -11.51 -8.09 0.81
N ARG A 110 -12.11 -7.38 -0.15
CA ARG A 110 -13.53 -7.56 -0.46
C ARG A 110 -13.81 -8.79 -1.32
N LYS A 111 -12.81 -9.24 -2.09
CA LYS A 111 -12.94 -10.41 -2.98
C LYS A 111 -12.57 -11.71 -2.26
N TYR A 112 -11.58 -11.68 -1.38
CA TYR A 112 -11.06 -12.81 -0.62
C TYR A 112 -11.00 -12.49 0.88
N PRO A 113 -12.16 -12.30 1.55
CA PRO A 113 -12.24 -11.79 2.92
C PRO A 113 -11.63 -12.70 3.99
N ASN A 114 -11.35 -13.96 3.65
CA ASN A 114 -10.72 -14.94 4.54
C ASN A 114 -9.28 -15.27 4.12
N GLY A 115 -8.69 -14.50 3.20
CA GLY A 115 -7.34 -14.71 2.67
C GLY A 115 -6.39 -13.58 3.08
N PRO A 116 -6.07 -13.40 4.38
CA PRO A 116 -5.28 -12.27 4.86
C PRO A 116 -3.84 -12.26 4.31
N ILE A 117 -3.23 -13.43 4.10
CA ILE A 117 -1.92 -13.54 3.42
C ILE A 117 -2.03 -12.95 2.02
N ARG A 118 -2.97 -13.45 1.22
CA ARG A 118 -3.20 -12.97 -0.14
C ARG A 118 -3.49 -11.47 -0.17
N ALA A 119 -4.32 -10.97 0.75
CA ALA A 119 -4.61 -9.54 0.82
C ALA A 119 -3.35 -8.71 1.07
N SER A 120 -2.52 -9.11 2.04
CA SER A 120 -1.23 -8.45 2.31
C SER A 120 -0.29 -8.49 1.11
N LEU A 121 -0.18 -9.63 0.43
CA LEU A 121 0.73 -9.79 -0.71
C LEU A 121 0.26 -9.06 -1.98
N GLU A 122 -1.05 -9.00 -2.24
CA GLU A 122 -1.58 -8.18 -3.34
C GLU A 122 -1.39 -6.67 -3.09
N ILE A 123 -1.42 -6.24 -1.82
CA ILE A 123 -1.04 -4.87 -1.42
C ILE A 123 0.45 -4.64 -1.66
N VAL A 124 1.31 -5.58 -1.27
CA VAL A 124 2.76 -5.49 -1.53
C VAL A 124 3.03 -5.40 -3.03
N ALA A 125 2.46 -6.29 -3.85
CA ALA A 125 2.66 -6.31 -5.29
C ALA A 125 2.23 -5.00 -5.96
N ALA A 126 1.05 -4.48 -5.60
CA ALA A 126 0.60 -3.18 -6.11
C ALA A 126 1.52 -2.05 -5.63
N GLY A 127 1.95 -2.12 -4.37
CA GLY A 127 2.77 -1.11 -3.71
C GLY A 127 4.15 -1.00 -4.30
N THR A 128 4.88 -2.10 -4.47
CA THR A 128 6.23 -2.07 -5.06
C THR A 128 6.17 -1.68 -6.53
N MET A 129 5.13 -2.06 -7.28
CA MET A 129 4.95 -1.57 -8.64
C MET A 129 4.78 -0.04 -8.69
N LEU A 130 3.88 0.51 -7.87
CA LEU A 130 3.62 1.95 -7.89
C LEU A 130 4.78 2.75 -7.28
N PHE A 131 5.25 2.36 -6.10
CA PHE A 131 6.22 3.13 -5.33
C PHE A 131 7.66 2.90 -5.79
N ASP A 132 8.06 1.68 -6.16
CA ASP A 132 9.43 1.44 -6.60
C ASP A 132 9.59 1.66 -8.09
N GLN A 133 8.73 1.08 -8.93
CA GLN A 133 8.94 1.14 -10.39
C GLN A 133 8.53 2.50 -10.97
N ILE A 134 7.34 3.00 -10.62
CA ILE A 134 6.84 4.25 -11.17
C ILE A 134 7.38 5.44 -10.39
N TRP A 135 7.16 5.49 -9.08
CA TRP A 135 7.51 6.66 -8.29
C TRP A 135 9.03 6.82 -8.12
N LEU A 136 9.69 5.89 -7.44
CA LEU A 136 11.14 5.98 -7.23
C LEU A 136 11.90 5.80 -8.54
N GLY A 137 11.54 4.79 -9.33
CA GLY A 137 12.24 4.35 -10.54
C GLY A 137 12.01 5.21 -11.79
N SER A 138 11.05 6.13 -11.74
CA SER A 138 10.81 7.09 -12.82
C SER A 138 10.70 8.53 -12.31
N TYR A 139 9.67 8.86 -11.55
CA TYR A 139 9.40 10.24 -11.12
C TYR A 139 10.53 10.87 -10.29
N MET A 140 11.27 10.06 -9.54
CA MET A 140 12.36 10.50 -8.66
C MET A 140 13.75 10.10 -9.15
N SER A 141 13.84 9.37 -10.28
CA SER A 141 15.12 8.99 -10.89
C SER A 141 15.00 8.91 -12.42
N GLY A 142 14.64 7.75 -12.99
CA GLY A 142 14.51 7.50 -14.42
C GLY A 142 15.59 6.57 -14.99
N GLY A 143 15.52 6.31 -16.30
CA GLY A 143 16.41 5.39 -17.01
C GLY A 143 15.90 3.96 -17.00
N VAL A 144 16.79 2.98 -16.77
CA VAL A 144 16.41 1.55 -16.67
C VAL A 144 15.44 1.32 -15.50
N GLY A 145 15.59 2.09 -14.42
CA GLY A 145 14.69 2.06 -13.27
C GLY A 145 14.89 0.85 -12.36
N PHE A 146 13.84 0.52 -11.61
CA PHE A 146 13.90 -0.36 -10.43
C PHE A 146 13.03 -1.61 -10.55
N THR A 147 12.88 -2.14 -11.77
CA THR A 147 12.02 -3.29 -12.05
C THR A 147 12.33 -4.47 -11.12
N GLN A 148 13.58 -4.92 -11.06
CA GLN A 148 13.92 -6.11 -10.28
C GLN A 148 13.97 -5.86 -8.76
N TYR A 149 14.06 -4.61 -8.30
CA TYR A 149 13.83 -4.32 -6.88
C TYR A 149 12.39 -4.61 -6.50
N ALA A 150 11.44 -4.19 -7.35
CA ALA A 150 10.02 -4.38 -7.10
C ALA A 150 9.56 -5.84 -7.31
N THR A 151 10.00 -6.48 -8.39
CA THR A 151 9.54 -7.83 -8.76
C THR A 151 9.89 -8.87 -7.70
N ALA A 152 11.00 -8.69 -6.98
CA ALA A 152 11.38 -9.59 -5.89
C ALA A 152 10.28 -9.79 -4.82
N ALA A 153 9.39 -8.81 -4.66
CA ALA A 153 8.28 -8.88 -3.72
C ALA A 153 6.98 -9.46 -4.32
N TYR A 154 6.93 -9.77 -5.62
CA TYR A 154 5.73 -10.28 -6.30
C TYR A 154 5.98 -11.36 -7.37
N THR A 155 7.20 -11.89 -7.48
CA THR A 155 7.54 -13.00 -8.37
C THR A 155 8.02 -14.23 -7.59
N ASP A 156 7.99 -15.37 -8.28
CA ASP A 156 8.61 -16.63 -7.86
C ASP A 156 8.06 -17.24 -6.56
N ASN A 157 6.99 -16.67 -6.00
CA ASN A 157 6.35 -17.06 -4.75
C ASN A 157 7.30 -17.11 -3.53
N ILE A 158 8.44 -16.43 -3.59
CA ILE A 158 9.42 -16.43 -2.50
C ILE A 158 8.84 -15.72 -1.27
N LEU A 159 8.28 -14.51 -1.46
CA LEU A 159 7.63 -13.79 -0.36
C LEU A 159 6.36 -14.50 0.13
N ASP A 160 5.62 -15.14 -0.79
CA ASP A 160 4.45 -15.94 -0.48
C ASP A 160 4.78 -17.10 0.45
N ASP A 161 5.86 -17.83 0.16
CA ASP A 161 6.34 -18.94 0.98
C ASP A 161 6.68 -18.47 2.39
N TYR A 162 7.53 -17.44 2.51
CA TYR A 162 8.04 -16.98 3.81
C TYR A 162 6.92 -16.43 4.69
N THR A 163 5.96 -15.73 4.07
CA THR A 163 4.78 -15.22 4.78
C THR A 163 3.84 -16.36 5.18
N SER A 164 3.68 -17.38 4.34
CA SER A 164 2.86 -18.56 4.65
C SER A 164 3.43 -19.36 5.81
N TYR A 165 4.76 -19.60 5.80
CA TYR A 165 5.49 -20.19 6.92
C TYR A 165 5.24 -19.42 8.21
N GLY A 166 5.42 -18.09 8.19
CA GLY A 166 5.20 -17.25 9.37
C GLY A 166 3.78 -17.33 9.91
N VAL A 167 2.77 -17.36 9.03
CA VAL A 167 1.37 -17.52 9.44
C VAL A 167 1.13 -18.90 10.07
N ASP A 168 1.76 -19.95 9.58
CA ASP A 168 1.66 -21.28 10.18
C ASP A 168 2.37 -21.37 11.53
N TYR A 169 3.49 -20.67 11.69
CA TYR A 169 4.17 -20.52 12.98
C TYR A 169 3.27 -19.86 14.04
N ILE A 170 2.64 -18.73 13.71
CA ILE A 170 1.77 -18.03 14.67
C ILE A 170 0.49 -18.81 14.97
N LYS A 171 -0.02 -19.64 14.04
CA LYS A 171 -1.13 -20.57 14.32
C LYS A 171 -0.74 -21.59 15.38
N LYS A 172 0.46 -22.15 15.27
CA LYS A 172 0.97 -23.18 16.20
C LYS A 172 1.32 -22.61 17.58
N LYS A 173 1.99 -21.45 17.63
CA LYS A 173 2.58 -20.91 18.86
C LYS A 173 1.79 -19.78 19.52
N HIS A 174 1.08 -18.96 18.73
CA HIS A 174 0.43 -17.72 19.19
C HIS A 174 -1.09 -17.73 19.05
N GLY A 175 -1.69 -18.89 18.74
CA GLY A 175 -3.14 -19.06 18.59
C GLY A 175 -3.72 -18.54 17.27
N GLY A 176 -2.86 -18.07 16.35
CA GLY A 176 -3.24 -17.61 15.02
C GLY A 176 -3.43 -16.10 14.89
N ILE A 177 -4.12 -15.71 13.83
CA ILE A 177 -4.26 -14.30 13.40
C ILE A 177 -5.08 -13.51 14.42
N GLY A 178 -4.56 -12.35 14.81
CA GLY A 178 -5.17 -11.40 15.74
C GLY A 178 -5.31 -11.93 17.17
N LYS A 179 -4.54 -12.95 17.56
CA LYS A 179 -4.59 -13.56 18.89
C LYS A 179 -3.43 -13.17 19.80
N ALA A 180 -2.31 -12.76 19.21
CA ALA A 180 -1.13 -12.36 19.96
C ALA A 180 -1.27 -10.92 20.48
N LYS A 181 -0.65 -10.62 21.63
CA LYS A 181 -0.56 -9.24 22.14
C LYS A 181 0.55 -8.49 21.41
N ALA A 182 0.40 -7.18 21.24
CA ALA A 182 1.43 -6.31 20.67
C ALA A 182 2.51 -5.95 21.71
N THR A 183 3.33 -6.93 22.11
CA THR A 183 4.46 -6.73 23.04
C THR A 183 5.80 -6.96 22.34
N GLN A 184 6.87 -6.35 22.85
CA GLN A 184 8.21 -6.53 22.28
C GLN A 184 8.68 -7.99 22.29
N GLU A 185 8.32 -8.75 23.32
CA GLU A 185 8.63 -10.18 23.42
C GLU A 185 8.02 -10.98 22.25
N ILE A 186 6.76 -10.74 21.93
CA ILE A 186 6.07 -11.40 20.81
C ILE A 186 6.65 -10.95 19.47
N ILE A 187 6.99 -9.66 19.34
CA ILE A 187 7.64 -9.12 18.13
C ILE A 187 8.99 -9.79 17.92
N ASN A 188 9.81 -9.88 18.98
CA ASN A 188 11.11 -10.55 18.93
C ASN A 188 10.95 -12.01 18.50
N ASP A 189 10.04 -12.74 19.14
CA ASP A 189 9.83 -14.16 18.84
C ASP A 189 9.42 -14.40 17.38
N ILE A 190 8.39 -13.70 16.91
CA ILE A 190 7.83 -13.94 15.57
C ILE A 190 8.78 -13.43 14.47
N ALA A 191 9.31 -12.21 14.61
CA ALA A 191 10.18 -11.65 13.58
C ALA A 191 11.52 -12.38 13.50
N THR A 192 12.08 -12.83 14.63
CA THR A 192 13.30 -13.66 14.63
C THR A 192 13.07 -14.98 13.92
N GLU A 193 12.01 -15.72 14.25
CA GLU A 193 11.71 -17.00 13.61
C GLU A 193 11.55 -16.86 12.08
N VAL A 194 10.69 -15.93 11.64
CA VAL A 194 10.39 -15.76 10.21
C VAL A 194 11.61 -15.28 9.43
N ASN A 195 12.41 -14.39 10.02
CA ASN A 195 13.62 -13.92 9.38
C ASN A 195 14.66 -15.04 9.24
N LEU A 196 14.88 -15.83 10.30
CA LEU A 196 15.82 -16.96 10.26
C LEU A 196 15.38 -17.98 9.21
N TYR A 197 14.10 -18.36 9.17
CA TYR A 197 13.57 -19.24 8.13
C TYR A 197 13.89 -18.73 6.73
N GLY A 198 13.54 -17.46 6.43
CA GLY A 198 13.80 -16.90 5.11
C GLY A 198 15.28 -16.82 4.76
N MET A 199 16.16 -16.55 5.74
CA MET A 199 17.61 -16.57 5.54
C MET A 199 18.10 -17.98 5.21
N GLU A 200 17.66 -18.99 5.96
CA GLU A 200 17.95 -20.41 5.70
C GLU A 200 17.50 -20.82 4.29
N GLN A 201 16.34 -20.35 3.82
CA GLN A 201 15.89 -20.64 2.46
C GLN A 201 16.85 -20.10 1.37
N TYR A 202 17.43 -18.91 1.57
CA TYR A 202 18.45 -18.40 0.64
C TYR A 202 19.79 -19.15 0.75
N GLU A 203 20.11 -19.72 1.91
CA GLU A 203 21.34 -20.51 2.12
C GLU A 203 21.21 -21.93 1.57
N GLU A 204 20.05 -22.55 1.76
CA GLU A 204 19.75 -23.92 1.33
C GLU A 204 19.50 -24.03 -0.17
N TYR A 205 18.87 -23.00 -0.78
CA TYR A 205 18.53 -22.98 -2.20
C TYR A 205 19.32 -21.89 -2.95
N PRO A 206 20.50 -22.22 -3.52
CA PRO A 206 21.31 -21.26 -4.28
C PRO A 206 20.57 -20.55 -5.42
N THR A 207 19.57 -21.20 -6.01
CA THR A 207 18.73 -20.61 -7.07
C THR A 207 17.84 -19.49 -6.55
N ALA A 208 17.36 -19.54 -5.30
CA ALA A 208 16.63 -18.44 -4.68
C ALA A 208 17.56 -17.24 -4.43
N LEU A 209 18.79 -17.51 -3.97
CA LEU A 209 19.82 -16.50 -3.80
C LEU A 209 20.24 -15.86 -5.13
N GLU A 210 20.27 -16.65 -6.22
CA GLU A 210 20.57 -16.16 -7.58
C GLU A 210 19.40 -15.34 -8.16
N ALA A 211 18.15 -15.78 -7.97
CA ALA A 211 16.97 -15.02 -8.38
C ALA A 211 16.90 -13.65 -7.68
N HIS A 212 17.17 -13.64 -6.37
CA HIS A 212 17.32 -12.41 -5.59
C HIS A 212 18.80 -12.08 -5.37
N PHE A 213 19.55 -11.91 -6.46
CA PHE A 213 20.99 -11.64 -6.43
C PHE A 213 21.35 -10.35 -5.66
N GLY A 214 20.46 -9.35 -5.67
CA GLY A 214 20.64 -8.08 -4.98
C GLY A 214 20.31 -8.16 -3.49
N GLY A 215 21.21 -7.66 -2.65
CA GLY A 215 20.99 -7.66 -1.20
C GLY A 215 19.69 -6.97 -0.76
N SER A 216 19.35 -5.84 -1.40
CA SER A 216 18.12 -5.07 -1.09
C SER A 216 16.84 -5.84 -1.38
N GLN A 217 16.85 -6.71 -2.41
CA GLN A 217 15.72 -7.58 -2.75
C GLN A 217 15.48 -8.55 -1.59
N ARG A 218 16.53 -9.25 -1.17
CA ARG A 218 16.47 -10.20 -0.06
C ARG A 218 16.06 -9.51 1.24
N ALA A 219 16.67 -8.36 1.54
CA ALA A 219 16.35 -7.60 2.73
C ALA A 219 14.87 -7.17 2.76
N SER A 220 14.32 -6.73 1.63
CA SER A 220 12.91 -6.33 1.53
C SER A 220 11.99 -7.53 1.75
N VAL A 221 12.29 -8.67 1.12
CA VAL A 221 11.46 -9.89 1.21
C VAL A 221 11.48 -10.48 2.62
N LEU A 222 12.65 -10.58 3.26
CA LEU A 222 12.78 -11.09 4.63
C LEU A 222 12.03 -10.21 5.64
N ALA A 223 12.19 -8.90 5.52
CA ALA A 223 11.54 -7.95 6.42
C ALA A 223 10.03 -7.83 6.15
N ALA A 224 9.60 -7.95 4.89
CA ALA A 224 8.19 -8.00 4.53
C ALA A 224 7.50 -9.20 5.18
N ALA A 225 8.06 -10.41 5.01
CA ALA A 225 7.51 -11.62 5.61
C ALA A 225 7.43 -11.50 7.14
N SER A 226 8.50 -11.01 7.77
CA SER A 226 8.58 -10.80 9.22
C SER A 226 7.54 -9.79 9.72
N GLY A 227 7.48 -8.61 9.09
CA GLY A 227 6.58 -7.54 9.49
C GLY A 227 5.11 -7.87 9.24
N ILE A 228 4.78 -8.49 8.10
CA ILE A 228 3.42 -8.97 7.79
C ILE A 228 2.99 -10.01 8.82
N THR A 229 3.84 -10.99 9.13
CA THR A 229 3.50 -12.04 10.08
C THR A 229 3.23 -11.47 11.47
N VAL A 230 4.07 -10.55 11.96
CA VAL A 230 3.86 -9.86 13.25
C VAL A 230 2.57 -9.04 13.24
N ALA A 231 2.29 -8.30 12.17
CA ALA A 231 1.06 -7.53 12.03
C ALA A 231 -0.18 -8.43 12.05
N LEU A 232 -0.13 -9.57 11.34
CA LEU A 232 -1.22 -10.55 11.31
C LEU A 232 -1.43 -11.21 12.67
N ALA A 233 -0.37 -11.56 13.40
CA ALA A 233 -0.50 -12.16 14.73
C ALA A 233 -1.14 -11.21 15.74
N THR A 234 -0.76 -9.93 15.70
CA THR A 234 -1.10 -8.93 16.72
C THR A 234 -2.27 -8.03 16.36
N ALA A 235 -2.70 -8.04 15.09
CA ALA A 235 -3.63 -7.07 14.51
C ALA A 235 -3.19 -5.60 14.75
N ASN A 236 -1.88 -5.35 14.76
CA ASN A 236 -1.29 -4.04 15.03
C ASN A 236 -0.16 -3.71 14.04
N SER A 237 -0.34 -2.66 13.24
CA SER A 237 0.61 -2.26 12.20
C SER A 237 1.95 -1.75 12.76
N ASN A 238 1.95 -1.11 13.94
CA ASN A 238 3.19 -0.63 14.56
C ASN A 238 4.03 -1.79 15.08
N ALA A 239 3.39 -2.84 15.62
CA ALA A 239 4.09 -4.08 15.96
C ALA A 239 4.72 -4.71 14.70
N GLY A 240 3.97 -4.76 13.60
CA GLY A 240 4.48 -5.21 12.30
C GLY A 240 5.71 -4.42 11.82
N LEU A 241 5.66 -3.09 11.94
CA LEU A 241 6.79 -2.22 11.58
C LEU A 241 8.02 -2.48 12.46
N ASN A 242 7.85 -2.75 13.75
CA ASN A 242 8.96 -3.16 14.61
C ASN A 242 9.54 -4.51 14.17
N GLY A 243 8.70 -5.46 13.74
CA GLY A 243 9.14 -6.74 13.18
C GLY A 243 9.95 -6.57 11.89
N TRP A 244 9.54 -5.66 11.01
CA TRP A 244 10.30 -5.27 9.81
C TRP A 244 11.72 -4.79 10.17
N TYR A 245 11.82 -3.84 11.11
CA TYR A 245 13.14 -3.29 11.47
C TYR A 245 14.02 -4.30 12.21
N LEU A 246 13.45 -5.16 13.05
CA LEU A 246 14.20 -6.22 13.70
C LEU A 246 14.79 -7.19 12.67
N SER A 247 14.01 -7.60 11.66
CA SER A 247 14.49 -8.43 10.55
C SER A 247 15.69 -7.80 9.83
N MET A 248 15.65 -6.49 9.54
CA MET A 248 16.79 -5.79 8.92
C MET A 248 18.06 -5.88 9.76
N LEU A 249 17.95 -5.69 11.08
CA LEU A 249 19.10 -5.76 11.99
C LEU A 249 19.69 -7.17 12.03
N MET A 250 18.85 -8.19 12.17
CA MET A 250 19.31 -9.59 12.21
C MET A 250 19.95 -10.04 10.90
N HIS A 251 19.34 -9.69 9.76
CA HIS A 251 19.90 -9.99 8.45
C HIS A 251 21.29 -9.34 8.28
N LYS A 252 21.42 -8.06 8.65
CA LYS A 252 22.71 -7.37 8.58
C LYS A 252 23.80 -8.11 9.37
N GLU A 253 23.51 -8.53 10.60
CA GLU A 253 24.48 -9.24 11.43
C GLU A 253 24.75 -10.67 10.92
N GLY A 254 23.72 -11.37 10.47
CA GLY A 254 23.87 -12.76 10.02
C GLY A 254 24.70 -12.92 8.74
N TRP A 255 24.61 -11.98 7.80
CA TRP A 255 25.36 -12.05 6.53
C TRP A 255 26.46 -11.00 6.36
N SER A 256 26.65 -10.11 7.34
CA SER A 256 27.58 -8.96 7.25
C SER A 256 27.32 -8.07 6.01
N ARG A 257 26.07 -8.07 5.55
CA ARG A 257 25.57 -7.30 4.39
C ARG A 257 24.05 -7.14 4.50
N LEU A 258 23.51 -6.12 3.85
CA LEU A 258 22.07 -5.87 3.80
C LEU A 258 21.66 -5.49 2.36
N GLY A 259 21.54 -4.20 2.06
CA GLY A 259 21.17 -3.68 0.75
C GLY A 259 22.23 -2.78 0.11
N PHE A 260 21.80 -1.94 -0.82
CA PHE A 260 22.63 -0.90 -1.44
C PHE A 260 23.00 0.20 -0.44
N PHE A 261 23.85 1.14 -0.85
CA PHE A 261 24.40 2.18 0.03
C PHE A 261 23.35 3.04 0.77
N GLY A 262 22.21 3.32 0.13
CA GLY A 262 21.13 4.13 0.68
C GLY A 262 19.89 3.32 1.08
N TYR A 263 20.06 2.00 1.27
CA TYR A 263 19.02 1.09 1.76
C TYR A 263 18.82 1.24 3.27
#